data_AF-A0A7C6G0H3-F1
#
_entry.id   AF-A0A7C6G0H3-F1
#
_cell.length_a   1.000
_cell.length_b   1.000
_cell.length_c   1.000
_cell.angle_alpha   90.00
_cell.angle_beta   90.00
_cell.angle_gamma   90.00
#
_symmetry.space_group_name_H-M   'P 1'
#
loop_
_entity.id
_entity.type
_entity.pdbx_description
1 polymer ?
#
loop_
_entity_poly.entity_id
_entity_poly.type
_entity_poly.pdbx_seq_one_letter_code
_entity_poly.pdbx_strand_id
1 'polypeptide(L)'
;MEEKVEEIQQSAFAITKWTKDVLQNWGVSSSSIDLVNLIVQLAIVLIFVFVFQWIARRIIIFILKQLQKLPKMQVAEHLHQNKFPAFLALIAPLTWVKATIPIVFENYPSMISGITKATDLFIILMIYWLISSFLKALSKYLLTLDRFKDKPIESYFQVIRIIVVIFCVGAIFTVLSGKSIASFFTAMGAASAVMMLIFKDTILGFVTSI
;
A
#
# COMPACT_ATOMS: atom_id res chain seq x y z
N MET A 1 -13.81 1.80 -14.28
CA MET A 1 -12.47 1.82 -13.61
C MET A 1 -11.38 2.02 -14.65
N GLU A 2 -11.45 1.34 -15.80
CA GLU A 2 -10.57 1.55 -16.97
C GLU A 2 -10.64 2.98 -17.52
N GLU A 3 -11.83 3.57 -17.63
CA GLU A 3 -12.04 4.94 -18.14
C GLU A 3 -11.29 6.04 -17.33
N LYS A 4 -11.24 5.90 -15.98
CA LYS A 4 -10.46 6.82 -15.13
C LYS A 4 -8.95 6.61 -15.23
N VAL A 5 -8.51 5.41 -15.61
CA VAL A 5 -7.09 5.11 -15.85
C VAL A 5 -6.65 5.74 -17.18
N GLU A 6 -7.50 5.71 -18.20
CA GLU A 6 -7.25 6.37 -19.49
C GLU A 6 -7.17 7.91 -19.36
N GLU A 7 -8.05 8.55 -18.59
CA GLU A 7 -7.98 10.00 -18.31
C GLU A 7 -6.65 10.41 -17.62
N ILE A 8 -6.19 9.59 -16.67
CA ILE A 8 -4.92 9.80 -15.98
C ILE A 8 -3.74 9.61 -16.96
N GLN A 9 -3.83 8.65 -17.88
CA GLN A 9 -2.83 8.44 -18.92
C GLN A 9 -2.78 9.59 -19.94
N GLN A 10 -3.93 10.11 -20.37
CA GLN A 10 -4.01 11.24 -21.31
C GLN A 10 -3.45 12.54 -20.71
N SER A 11 -3.79 12.83 -19.45
CA SER A 11 -3.26 14.01 -18.75
C SER A 11 -1.74 13.91 -18.53
N ALA A 12 -1.22 12.74 -18.16
CA ALA A 12 0.21 12.53 -18.03
C ALA A 12 0.97 12.57 -19.38
N PHE A 13 0.33 12.11 -20.47
CA PHE A 13 0.88 12.24 -21.83
C PHE A 13 0.93 13.71 -22.29
N ALA A 14 -0.11 14.49 -22.00
CA ALA A 14 -0.15 15.93 -22.32
C ALA A 14 0.94 16.72 -21.59
N ILE A 15 1.16 16.42 -20.30
CA ILE A 15 2.24 17.04 -19.51
C ILE A 15 3.61 16.70 -20.09
N THR A 16 3.81 15.45 -20.52
CA THR A 16 5.07 15.00 -21.12
C THR A 16 5.36 15.70 -22.44
N LYS A 17 4.34 15.85 -23.28
CA LYS A 17 4.46 16.56 -24.56
C LYS A 17 4.79 18.04 -24.35
N TRP A 18 4.06 18.72 -23.46
CA TRP A 18 4.31 20.12 -23.13
C TRP A 18 5.72 20.34 -22.56
N THR A 19 6.19 19.44 -21.70
CA THR A 19 7.53 19.53 -21.11
C THR A 19 8.63 19.35 -22.17
N LYS A 20 8.48 18.39 -23.10
CA LYS A 20 9.41 18.20 -24.22
C LYS A 20 9.44 19.42 -25.15
N ASP A 21 8.30 20.02 -25.45
CA ASP A 21 8.20 21.22 -26.30
C ASP A 21 8.85 22.45 -25.65
N VAL A 22 8.68 22.65 -24.34
CA VAL A 22 9.34 23.75 -23.60
C VAL A 22 10.85 23.55 -23.53
N LEU A 23 11.32 22.32 -23.30
CA LEU A 23 12.75 22.00 -23.24
C LEU A 23 13.44 22.16 -24.61
N GLN A 24 12.78 21.82 -25.72
CA GLN A 24 13.28 22.07 -27.07
C GLN A 24 13.37 23.57 -27.38
N ASN A 25 12.38 24.36 -26.95
CA ASN A 25 12.38 25.81 -27.14
C ASN A 25 13.44 26.54 -26.30
N TRP A 26 13.98 25.90 -25.26
CA TRP A 26 15.07 26.44 -24.42
C TRP A 26 16.49 26.03 -24.88
N GLY A 27 16.64 25.32 -26.00
CA GLY A 27 17.95 25.10 -26.63
C GLY A 27 18.87 24.09 -25.94
N VAL A 28 18.31 23.14 -25.19
CA VAL A 28 19.06 22.06 -24.53
C VAL A 28 19.66 21.12 -25.59
N SER A 29 20.94 20.76 -25.50
CA SER A 29 21.62 19.92 -26.51
C SER A 29 21.11 18.47 -26.49
N SER A 30 20.99 17.85 -27.67
CA SER A 30 20.33 16.56 -27.90
C SER A 30 20.80 15.39 -27.03
N SER A 31 22.00 15.46 -26.46
CA SER A 31 22.57 14.45 -25.56
C SER A 31 22.21 14.63 -24.08
N SER A 32 21.76 15.82 -23.67
CA SER A 32 21.38 16.14 -22.28
C SER A 32 19.86 16.31 -22.08
N ILE A 33 19.08 16.41 -23.17
CA ILE A 33 17.61 16.59 -23.12
C ILE A 33 16.95 15.48 -22.31
N ASP A 34 17.35 14.22 -22.48
CA ASP A 34 16.69 13.09 -21.83
C ASP A 34 16.93 13.05 -20.31
N LEU A 35 18.14 13.39 -19.86
CA LEU A 35 18.48 13.50 -18.45
C LEU A 35 17.76 14.68 -17.78
N VAL A 36 17.76 15.84 -18.43
CA VAL A 36 17.07 17.03 -17.92
C VAL A 36 15.56 16.79 -17.86
N ASN A 37 14.98 16.17 -18.89
CA ASN A 37 13.56 15.83 -18.91
C ASN A 37 13.19 14.85 -17.78
N LEU A 38 14.00 13.81 -17.56
CA LEU A 38 13.79 12.87 -16.45
C LEU A 38 13.85 13.56 -15.08
N ILE A 39 14.81 14.47 -14.85
CA ILE A 39 14.92 15.23 -13.60
C ILE A 39 13.70 16.13 -13.40
N VAL A 40 13.27 16.84 -14.44
CA VAL A 40 12.09 17.72 -14.40
C VAL A 40 10.82 16.92 -14.11
N GLN A 41 10.62 15.78 -14.78
CA GLN A 41 9.46 14.92 -14.55
C GLN A 41 9.47 14.32 -13.13
N LEU A 42 10.62 13.88 -12.61
CA LEU A 42 10.76 13.44 -11.23
C LEU A 42 10.42 14.56 -10.23
N ALA A 43 10.89 15.79 -10.48
CA ALA A 43 10.57 16.94 -9.65
C ALA A 43 9.07 17.24 -9.65
N ILE A 44 8.41 17.19 -10.81
CA ILE A 44 6.96 17.36 -10.94
C ILE A 44 6.21 16.28 -10.16
N VAL A 45 6.59 15.01 -10.30
CA VAL A 45 5.97 13.90 -9.57
C VAL A 45 6.15 14.09 -8.06
N LEU A 46 7.34 14.50 -7.60
CA LEU A 46 7.62 14.70 -6.18
C LEU A 46 6.81 15.86 -5.58
N ILE A 47 6.74 16.99 -6.29
CA ILE A 47 5.91 18.14 -5.90
C ILE A 47 4.44 17.73 -5.86
N PHE A 48 3.96 17.01 -6.88
CA PHE A 48 2.58 16.53 -6.94
C PHE A 48 2.26 15.63 -5.75
N VAL A 49 3.08 14.60 -5.49
CA VAL A 49 2.91 13.70 -4.34
C VAL A 49 2.88 14.47 -3.04
N PHE A 50 3.78 15.43 -2.85
CA PHE A 50 3.83 16.24 -1.64
C PHE A 50 2.56 17.08 -1.43
N VAL A 51 2.11 17.79 -2.48
CA VAL A 51 0.89 18.60 -2.44
C VAL A 51 -0.35 17.72 -2.23
N PHE A 52 -0.46 16.62 -2.97
CA PHE A 52 -1.60 15.72 -2.89
C PHE A 52 -1.67 15.03 -1.51
N GLN A 53 -0.53 14.59 -0.98
CA GLN A 53 -0.45 14.03 0.36
C GLN A 53 -0.87 15.05 1.42
N TRP A 54 -0.44 16.30 1.28
CA TRP A 54 -0.82 17.38 2.20
C TRP A 54 -2.32 17.67 2.15
N ILE A 55 -2.91 17.76 0.95
CA ILE A 55 -4.35 17.98 0.75
C ILE A 55 -5.15 16.79 1.29
N ALA A 56 -4.83 15.57 0.86
CA ALA A 56 -5.54 14.35 1.25
C ALA A 56 -5.51 14.15 2.77
N ARG A 57 -4.36 14.38 3.41
CA ARG A 57 -4.25 14.32 4.87
C ARG A 57 -5.13 15.37 5.55
N ARG A 58 -5.18 16.61 5.04
CA ARG A 58 -6.07 17.65 5.56
C ARG A 58 -7.54 17.26 5.47
N ILE A 59 -7.97 16.75 4.32
CA ILE A 59 -9.34 16.32 4.08
C ILE A 59 -9.73 15.19 5.03
N ILE A 60 -8.90 14.14 5.14
CA ILE A 60 -9.21 13.00 6.01
C ILE A 60 -9.24 13.40 7.49
N ILE A 61 -8.32 14.26 7.94
CA ILE A 61 -8.34 14.79 9.31
C ILE A 61 -9.62 15.60 9.56
N PHE A 62 -10.03 16.44 8.59
CA PHE A 62 -11.25 17.22 8.71
C PHE A 62 -12.48 16.31 8.83
N ILE A 63 -12.59 15.30 7.96
CA ILE A 63 -13.68 14.33 8.02
C ILE A 63 -13.71 13.64 9.38
N LEU A 64 -12.58 13.12 9.86
CA LEU A 64 -12.53 12.44 11.15
C LEU A 64 -12.93 13.34 12.33
N LYS A 65 -12.51 14.61 12.31
CA LYS A 65 -12.95 15.60 13.32
C LYS A 65 -14.45 15.85 13.28
N GLN A 66 -15.07 15.83 12.10
CA GLN A 66 -16.52 15.97 11.98
C GLN A 66 -17.24 14.71 12.46
N LEU A 67 -16.71 13.51 12.16
CA LEU A 67 -17.28 12.25 12.63
C LEU A 67 -17.17 12.09 14.16
N GLN A 68 -16.13 12.64 14.80
CA GLN A 68 -15.99 12.65 16.26
C GLN A 68 -17.13 13.40 16.97
N LYS A 69 -17.77 14.38 16.32
CA LYS A 69 -18.91 15.11 16.89
C LYS A 69 -20.18 14.27 16.95
N LEU A 70 -20.20 13.11 16.29
CA LEU A 70 -21.35 12.20 16.29
C LEU A 70 -21.18 11.17 17.43
N PRO A 71 -22.14 11.06 18.36
CA PRO A 71 -22.03 10.16 19.52
C PRO A 71 -21.93 8.68 19.13
N LYS A 72 -22.37 8.30 17.92
CA LYS A 72 -22.29 6.93 17.38
C LYS A 72 -20.92 6.59 16.76
N MET A 73 -19.99 7.55 16.65
CA MET A 73 -18.72 7.39 15.94
C MET A 73 -17.50 7.67 16.81
N GLN A 74 -17.53 7.24 18.07
CA GLN A 74 -16.40 7.35 19.01
C GLN A 74 -15.12 6.62 18.51
N VAL A 75 -15.26 5.63 17.63
CA VAL A 75 -14.13 4.98 16.91
C VAL A 75 -13.28 6.00 16.13
N ALA A 76 -13.87 7.09 15.65
CA ALA A 76 -13.19 8.10 14.85
C ALA A 76 -12.09 8.85 15.64
N GLU A 77 -12.20 8.91 16.97
CA GLU A 77 -11.15 9.46 17.83
C GLU A 77 -9.91 8.57 17.83
N HIS A 78 -10.10 7.26 18.05
CA HIS A 78 -9.01 6.29 18.03
C HIS A 78 -8.37 6.14 16.64
N LEU A 79 -9.14 6.30 15.56
CA LEU A 79 -8.61 6.31 14.19
C LEU A 79 -7.71 7.53 13.94
N HIS A 80 -8.12 8.72 14.38
CA HIS A 80 -7.31 9.93 14.24
C HIS A 80 -5.95 9.80 14.94
N GLN A 81 -5.94 9.20 16.14
CA GLN A 81 -4.75 9.05 16.96
C GLN A 81 -3.74 8.02 16.42
N ASN A 82 -4.17 7.05 15.59
CA ASN A 82 -3.34 5.89 15.22
C ASN A 82 -2.57 6.00 13.89
N LYS A 83 -2.35 7.18 13.31
CA LYS A 83 -1.73 7.38 11.97
C LYS A 83 -2.54 6.85 10.77
N PHE A 84 -3.73 6.28 10.98
CA PHE A 84 -4.66 5.89 9.92
C PHE A 84 -4.89 6.99 8.85
N PRO A 85 -5.07 8.28 9.21
CA PRO A 85 -5.30 9.33 8.21
C PRO A 85 -4.11 9.52 7.28
N ALA A 86 -2.89 9.32 7.79
CA ALA A 86 -1.67 9.53 7.03
C ALA A 86 -1.46 8.40 6.00
N PHE A 87 -1.76 7.16 6.37
CA PHE A 87 -1.67 6.02 5.45
C PHE A 87 -2.80 6.04 4.41
N LEU A 88 -4.02 6.41 4.82
CA LEU A 88 -5.14 6.48 3.90
C LEU A 88 -4.95 7.59 2.86
N ALA A 89 -4.43 8.75 3.29
CA ALA A 89 -4.10 9.86 2.41
C ALA A 89 -3.07 9.49 1.33
N LEU A 90 -2.17 8.55 1.65
CA LEU A 90 -1.02 8.22 0.83
C LEU A 90 -1.33 7.20 -0.27
N ILE A 91 -2.42 6.43 -0.16
CA ILE A 91 -2.82 5.45 -1.17
C ILE A 91 -3.20 6.13 -2.49
N ALA A 92 -3.98 7.20 -2.45
CA ALA A 92 -4.42 7.92 -3.65
C ALA A 92 -3.25 8.47 -4.49
N PRO A 93 -2.28 9.24 -3.93
CA PRO A 93 -1.14 9.71 -4.70
C PRO A 93 -0.23 8.57 -5.16
N LEU A 94 -0.08 7.47 -4.41
CA LEU A 94 0.76 6.34 -4.85
C LEU A 94 0.22 5.68 -6.12
N THR A 95 -1.10 5.51 -6.23
CA THR A 95 -1.71 4.94 -7.44
C THR A 95 -1.46 5.82 -8.65
N TRP A 96 -1.49 7.14 -8.47
CA TRP A 96 -1.16 8.09 -9.51
C TRP A 96 0.32 8.00 -9.92
N VAL A 97 1.24 7.95 -8.95
CA VAL A 97 2.68 7.76 -9.21
C VAL A 97 2.92 6.52 -10.06
N LYS A 98 2.28 5.40 -9.73
CA LYS A 98 2.41 4.16 -10.50
C LYS A 98 2.02 4.34 -11.97
N ALA A 99 0.94 5.08 -12.25
CA ALA A 99 0.49 5.36 -13.61
C ALA A 99 1.48 6.25 -14.40
N THR A 100 2.24 7.10 -13.72
CA THR A 100 3.23 7.99 -14.37
C THR A 100 4.57 7.29 -14.63
N ILE A 101 4.90 6.17 -13.98
CA ILE A 101 6.17 5.43 -14.19
C ILE A 101 6.47 5.15 -15.67
N PRO A 102 5.59 4.53 -16.48
CA PRO A 102 5.91 4.23 -17.88
C PRO A 102 6.09 5.50 -18.73
N ILE A 103 5.53 6.62 -18.28
CA ILE A 103 5.58 7.91 -18.97
C ILE A 103 6.89 8.65 -18.63
N VAL A 104 7.29 8.64 -17.36
CA VAL A 104 8.54 9.27 -16.92
C VAL A 104 9.77 8.52 -17.42
N PHE A 105 9.68 7.18 -17.45
CA PHE A 105 10.79 6.31 -17.81
C PHE A 105 10.68 5.77 -19.24
N GLU A 106 9.94 6.44 -20.14
CA GLU A 106 9.78 6.05 -21.56
C GLU A 106 11.14 5.80 -22.23
N ASN A 107 12.14 6.65 -21.94
CA ASN A 107 13.50 6.55 -22.48
C ASN A 107 14.38 5.48 -21.79
N TYR A 108 13.91 4.84 -20.71
CA TYR A 108 14.65 3.86 -19.90
C TYR A 108 13.83 2.58 -19.64
N PRO A 109 13.45 1.82 -20.70
CA PRO A 109 12.55 0.67 -20.59
C PRO A 109 13.04 -0.43 -19.64
N SER A 110 14.35 -0.63 -19.53
CA SER A 110 14.96 -1.60 -18.62
C SER A 110 14.69 -1.28 -17.13
N MET A 111 14.49 -0.01 -16.78
CA MET A 111 14.23 0.42 -15.39
C MET A 111 12.74 0.37 -15.03
N ILE A 112 11.84 0.49 -16.02
CA ILE A 112 10.37 0.52 -15.81
C ILE A 112 9.92 -0.69 -14.98
N SER A 113 10.36 -1.89 -15.34
CA SER A 113 9.94 -3.12 -14.66
C SER A 113 10.38 -3.14 -13.19
N GLY A 114 11.62 -2.72 -12.90
CA GLY A 114 12.16 -2.66 -11.55
C GLY A 114 11.43 -1.63 -10.68
N ILE A 115 11.23 -0.41 -11.20
CA ILE A 115 10.59 0.69 -10.48
C ILE A 115 9.10 0.40 -10.25
N THR A 116 8.43 -0.22 -11.23
CA THR A 116 7.02 -0.63 -11.08
C THR A 116 6.88 -1.68 -9.99
N LYS A 117 7.73 -2.72 -9.99
CA LYS A 117 7.73 -3.73 -8.92
C LYS A 117 8.03 -3.12 -7.55
N ALA A 118 9.02 -2.23 -7.45
CA ALA A 118 9.35 -1.54 -6.20
C ALA A 118 8.17 -0.69 -5.69
N THR A 119 7.49 0.00 -6.59
CA THR A 119 6.29 0.80 -6.27
C THR A 119 5.16 -0.10 -5.80
N ASP A 120 4.92 -1.23 -6.46
CA ASP A 120 3.90 -2.20 -6.06
C ASP A 120 4.16 -2.78 -4.67
N LEU A 121 5.42 -3.11 -4.35
CA LEU A 121 5.81 -3.53 -3.01
C LEU A 121 5.54 -2.43 -1.97
N PHE A 122 5.86 -1.18 -2.30
CA PHE A 122 5.59 -0.05 -1.41
C PHE A 122 4.09 0.17 -1.18
N ILE A 123 3.25 0.04 -2.22
CA ILE A 123 1.79 0.08 -2.11
C ILE A 123 1.28 -1.01 -1.16
N ILE A 124 1.75 -2.26 -1.33
CA ILE A 124 1.35 -3.39 -0.48
C ILE A 124 1.67 -3.11 1.00
N LEU A 125 2.88 -2.62 1.28
CA LEU A 125 3.29 -2.26 2.65
C LEU A 125 2.44 -1.13 3.23
N MET A 126 2.08 -0.13 2.42
CA MET A 126 1.19 0.95 2.86
C MET A 126 -0.22 0.46 3.19
N ILE A 127 -0.78 -0.45 2.38
CA ILE A 127 -2.07 -1.07 2.67
C ILE A 127 -1.99 -1.90 3.96
N TYR A 128 -0.91 -2.65 4.16
CA TYR A 128 -0.67 -3.40 5.39
C TYR A 128 -0.64 -2.48 6.62
N TRP A 129 0.08 -1.37 6.55
CA TRP A 129 0.12 -0.38 7.65
C TRP A 129 -1.22 0.31 7.89
N LEU A 130 -1.98 0.60 6.83
CA LEU A 130 -3.34 1.13 6.94
C LEU A 130 -4.23 0.17 7.74
N ILE A 131 -4.32 -1.09 7.30
CA ILE A 131 -5.17 -2.11 7.93
C ILE A 131 -4.71 -2.35 9.37
N SER A 132 -3.40 -2.43 9.61
CA SER A 132 -2.85 -2.62 10.95
C SER A 132 -3.18 -1.47 11.90
N SER A 133 -3.08 -0.23 11.41
CA SER A 133 -3.47 0.98 12.15
C SER A 133 -4.97 0.96 12.47
N PHE A 134 -5.80 0.59 11.50
CA PHE A 134 -7.25 0.48 11.66
C PHE A 134 -7.62 -0.57 12.72
N LEU A 135 -7.08 -1.78 12.61
CA LEU A 135 -7.30 -2.86 13.57
C LEU A 135 -6.84 -2.48 14.98
N LYS A 136 -5.73 -1.76 15.10
CA LYS A 136 -5.25 -1.25 16.40
C LYS A 136 -6.18 -0.18 16.98
N ALA A 137 -6.75 0.70 16.15
CA ALA A 137 -7.71 1.71 16.60
C ALA A 137 -9.01 1.05 17.06
N LEU A 138 -9.50 0.07 16.30
CA LEU A 138 -10.72 -0.66 16.62
C LEU A 138 -10.59 -1.50 17.90
N SER A 139 -9.45 -2.17 18.08
CA SER A 139 -9.14 -2.91 19.31
C SER A 139 -9.15 -2.00 20.54
N LYS A 140 -8.52 -0.81 20.46
CA LYS A 140 -8.52 0.17 21.55
C LYS A 140 -9.93 0.67 21.87
N TYR A 141 -10.72 0.98 20.85
CA TYR A 141 -12.12 1.39 21.02
C TYR A 141 -12.97 0.30 21.68
N LEU A 142 -12.83 -0.95 21.27
CA LEU A 142 -13.63 -2.04 21.86
C LEU A 142 -13.31 -2.21 23.35
N LEU A 143 -12.07 -1.99 23.77
CA LEU A 143 -11.68 -2.05 25.18
C LEU A 143 -12.24 -0.90 26.04
N THR A 144 -12.70 0.21 25.45
CA THR A 144 -13.35 1.29 26.22
C THR A 144 -14.82 1.00 26.54
N LEU A 145 -15.41 -0.04 25.93
CA LEU A 145 -16.79 -0.44 26.20
C LEU A 145 -16.84 -1.42 27.38
N ASP A 146 -17.66 -1.13 28.39
CA ASP A 146 -17.77 -1.95 29.60
C ASP A 146 -18.10 -3.43 29.31
N ARG A 147 -18.83 -3.72 28.23
CA ARG A 147 -19.15 -5.09 27.78
C ARG A 147 -17.92 -5.93 27.40
N PHE A 148 -16.85 -5.30 26.94
CA PHE A 148 -15.69 -5.98 26.34
C PHE A 148 -14.40 -5.82 27.15
N LYS A 149 -14.44 -5.09 28.27
CA LYS A 149 -13.28 -4.78 29.10
C LYS A 149 -12.59 -6.01 29.69
N ASP A 150 -13.37 -7.02 30.07
CA ASP A 150 -12.86 -8.27 30.66
C ASP A 150 -12.64 -9.39 29.62
N LYS A 151 -12.74 -9.06 28.33
CA LYS A 151 -12.53 -10.01 27.23
C LYS A 151 -11.13 -9.82 26.64
N PRO A 152 -10.47 -10.89 26.17
CA PRO A 152 -9.16 -10.81 25.54
C PRO A 152 -9.23 -10.26 24.10
N ILE A 153 -9.77 -9.04 23.94
CA ILE A 153 -9.96 -8.39 22.63
C ILE A 153 -8.65 -8.26 21.89
N GLU A 154 -7.56 -7.95 22.58
CA GLU A 154 -6.24 -7.85 21.94
C GLU A 154 -5.80 -9.18 21.30
N SER A 155 -6.07 -10.32 21.95
CA SER A 155 -5.76 -11.64 21.40
C SER A 155 -6.56 -11.96 20.14
N TYR A 156 -7.85 -11.59 20.10
CA TYR A 156 -8.66 -11.76 18.88
C TYR A 156 -8.13 -10.90 17.73
N PHE A 157 -7.81 -9.64 17.99
CA PHE A 157 -7.22 -8.75 16.99
C PHE A 157 -5.82 -9.18 16.56
N GLN A 158 -5.06 -9.84 17.44
CA GLN A 158 -3.77 -10.43 17.10
C GLN A 158 -3.92 -11.54 16.06
N VAL A 159 -4.90 -12.43 16.21
CA VAL A 159 -5.19 -13.46 15.20
C VAL A 159 -5.56 -12.84 13.85
N ILE A 160 -6.38 -11.78 13.85
CA ILE A 160 -6.72 -11.06 12.62
C ILE A 160 -5.46 -10.45 11.98
N ARG A 161 -4.54 -9.87 12.77
CA ARG A 161 -3.26 -9.34 12.25
C ARG A 161 -2.40 -10.43 11.62
N ILE A 162 -2.35 -11.63 12.19
CA ILE A 162 -1.62 -12.76 11.59
C ILE A 162 -2.19 -13.08 10.22
N ILE A 163 -3.52 -13.16 10.08
CA ILE A 163 -4.18 -13.38 8.79
C ILE A 163 -3.78 -12.27 7.79
N VAL A 164 -3.84 -11.01 8.21
CA VAL A 164 -3.45 -9.85 7.37
C VAL A 164 -1.98 -9.93 6.94
N VAL A 165 -1.07 -10.33 7.82
CA VAL A 165 0.36 -10.53 7.49
C VAL A 165 0.53 -11.63 6.47
N ILE A 166 -0.19 -12.76 6.58
CA ILE A 166 -0.13 -13.86 5.61
C ILE A 166 -0.53 -13.36 4.21
N PHE A 167 -1.62 -12.60 4.09
CA PHE A 167 -2.01 -11.99 2.82
C PHE A 167 -0.98 -10.97 2.30
N CYS A 168 -0.40 -10.16 3.18
CA CYS A 168 0.64 -9.21 2.81
C CYS A 168 1.88 -9.91 2.23
N VAL A 169 2.35 -10.98 2.89
CA VAL A 169 3.49 -11.77 2.41
C VAL A 169 3.15 -12.47 1.09
N GLY A 170 1.95 -13.02 0.95
CA GLY A 170 1.50 -13.63 -0.30
C GLY A 170 1.42 -12.62 -1.46
N ALA A 171 0.99 -11.39 -1.19
CA ALA A 171 0.98 -10.30 -2.17
C ALA A 171 2.41 -9.89 -2.59
N ILE A 172 3.34 -9.79 -1.63
CA ILE A 172 4.76 -9.54 -1.92
C ILE A 172 5.32 -10.67 -2.79
N PHE A 173 5.04 -11.93 -2.46
CA PHE A 173 5.45 -13.09 -3.27
C PHE A 173 4.91 -13.01 -4.69
N THR A 174 3.67 -12.55 -4.87
CA THR A 174 3.03 -12.41 -6.17
C THR A 174 3.78 -11.41 -7.05
N VAL A 175 4.16 -10.26 -6.48
CA VAL A 175 4.91 -9.21 -7.20
C VAL A 175 6.33 -9.67 -7.56
N LEU A 176 7.01 -10.37 -6.63
CA LEU A 176 8.38 -10.83 -6.84
C LEU A 176 8.46 -11.99 -7.84
N SER A 177 7.61 -13.00 -7.64
CA SER A 177 7.63 -14.24 -8.42
C SER A 177 6.85 -14.15 -9.73
N GLY A 178 5.96 -13.16 -9.89
CA GLY A 178 5.04 -13.05 -11.02
C GLY A 178 3.97 -14.16 -11.07
N LYS A 179 3.87 -14.98 -10.02
CA LYS A 179 2.89 -16.07 -9.87
C LYS A 179 1.70 -15.59 -9.06
N SER A 180 0.56 -16.27 -9.19
CA SER A 180 -0.63 -15.92 -8.43
C SER A 180 -0.45 -16.16 -6.93
N ILE A 181 -1.23 -15.45 -6.12
CA ILE A 181 -1.29 -15.67 -4.67
C ILE A 181 -1.75 -17.09 -4.33
N ALA A 182 -2.55 -17.72 -5.19
CA ALA A 182 -2.95 -19.12 -5.02
C ALA A 182 -1.72 -20.05 -5.05
N SER A 183 -0.76 -19.82 -5.96
CA SER A 183 0.49 -20.59 -5.99
C SER A 183 1.30 -20.47 -4.70
N PHE A 184 1.27 -19.30 -4.03
CA PHE A 184 1.88 -19.12 -2.71
C PHE A 184 1.22 -20.03 -1.68
N PHE A 185 -0.11 -20.02 -1.59
CA PHE A 185 -0.84 -20.87 -0.65
C PHE A 185 -0.70 -22.37 -0.96
N THR A 186 -0.64 -22.76 -2.23
CA THR A 186 -0.35 -24.15 -2.62
C THR A 186 1.03 -24.58 -2.16
N ALA A 187 2.07 -23.76 -2.36
CA ALA A 187 3.42 -24.07 -1.91
C ALA A 187 3.51 -24.15 -0.38
N MET A 188 2.90 -23.21 0.34
CA MET A 188 2.81 -23.23 1.80
C MET A 188 2.04 -24.44 2.32
N GLY A 189 0.92 -24.80 1.67
CA GLY A 189 0.13 -25.97 2.02
C GLY A 189 0.89 -27.28 1.82
N ALA A 190 1.58 -27.42 0.69
CA ALA A 190 2.44 -28.57 0.42
C ALA A 190 3.58 -28.68 1.45
N ALA A 191 4.27 -27.57 1.74
CA ALA A 191 5.31 -27.54 2.76
C ALA A 191 4.77 -27.90 4.16
N SER A 192 3.56 -27.42 4.51
CA SER A 192 2.91 -27.77 5.77
C SER A 192 2.51 -29.24 5.85
N ALA A 193 2.05 -29.83 4.75
CA ALA A 193 1.73 -31.26 4.70
C ALA A 193 2.99 -32.11 4.90
N VAL A 194 4.09 -31.75 4.23
CA VAL A 194 5.39 -32.42 4.43
C VAL A 194 5.88 -32.26 5.87
N MET A 195 5.79 -31.05 6.45
CA MET A 195 6.14 -30.80 7.85
C MET A 195 5.29 -31.70 8.77
N MET A 196 3.99 -31.75 8.58
CA MET A 196 3.08 -32.61 9.35
C MET A 196 3.45 -34.10 9.23
N LEU A 197 3.89 -34.55 8.05
CA LEU A 197 4.35 -35.93 7.85
C LEU A 197 5.63 -36.22 8.62
N ILE A 198 6.62 -35.31 8.59
CA ILE A 198 7.90 -35.48 9.29
C ILE A 198 7.71 -35.56 10.80
N PHE A 199 6.83 -34.73 11.36
CA PHE A 199 6.59 -34.68 12.80
C PHE A 199 5.45 -35.58 13.26
N LYS A 200 4.87 -36.40 12.38
CA LYS A 200 3.72 -37.25 12.69
C LYS A 200 3.96 -38.08 13.95
N ASP A 201 5.09 -38.80 14.02
CA ASP A 201 5.39 -39.69 15.13
C ASP A 201 5.76 -38.93 16.41
N THR A 202 6.39 -37.76 16.29
CA THR A 202 6.65 -36.87 17.43
C THR A 202 5.35 -36.34 18.04
N ILE A 203 4.37 -35.96 17.21
CA ILE A 203 3.04 -35.51 17.65
C ILE A 203 2.29 -36.67 18.32
N LEU A 204 2.31 -37.86 17.72
CA LEU A 204 1.71 -39.06 18.32
C LEU A 204 2.36 -39.40 19.67
N GLY A 205 3.68 -39.38 19.76
CA GLY A 205 4.42 -39.60 21.01
C GLY A 205 4.06 -38.58 22.09
N PHE A 206 3.89 -37.31 21.73
CA PHE A 206 3.43 -36.27 22.65
C PHE A 206 2.01 -36.53 23.15
N VAL A 207 1.07 -36.85 22.24
CA VAL A 207 -0.33 -37.14 22.61
C VAL A 207 -0.44 -38.38 23.49
N THR A 208 0.41 -39.40 23.28
CA THR A 208 0.42 -40.61 24.12
C THR A 208 1.07 -40.41 25.50
N SER A 209 1.84 -39.33 25.68
CA SER A 209 2.55 -39.05 26.94
C SER A 209 1.72 -38.23 27.94
N ILE A 210 0.56 -37.70 27.51
CA ILE A 210 -0.41 -36.95 28.33
C ILE A 210 -1.52 -37.91 28.72
#